data_AF-A0A1F9YCD7-F1
#
_entry.id   AF-A0A1F9YCD7-F1
#
_cell.length_a   1.000
_cell.length_b   1.000
_cell.length_c   1.000
_cell.angle_alpha   90.00
_cell.angle_beta   90.00
_cell.angle_gamma   90.00
#
_symmetry.space_group_name_H-M   'P 1'
#
loop_
_entity.id
_entity.type
_entity.pdbx_description
1 polymer ?
#
loop_
_entity_poly.entity_id
_entity_poly.type
_entity_poly.pdbx_seq_one_letter_code
_entity_poly.pdbx_strand_id
1 'polypeptide(L)'
;MSQPDFLPLVPGLHLEYALSRAQGRETLVVEHSAGPDGSVNVRRTWRTTEGKEESETSRAERRADGVYFDGELVLPLPPRAGVSWARPPREYRVEETSASAETPAGRFTGCLHVVYLIAAGDGGSGERFYAPGLGLVRETCADESDPFELVLTSSSRPGGL
;
A
#
# COMPACT_ATOMS: atom_id res chain seq x y z
N MET A 1 -2.43 -22.83 -10.98
CA MET A 1 -2.25 -22.08 -9.71
C MET A 1 -2.79 -20.69 -9.94
N SER A 2 -3.70 -20.19 -9.09
CA SER A 2 -4.18 -18.81 -9.18
C SER A 2 -3.05 -17.84 -8.83
N GLN A 3 -2.95 -16.72 -9.54
CA GLN A 3 -1.96 -15.70 -9.27
C GLN A 3 -2.21 -15.05 -7.89
N PRO A 4 -1.17 -14.77 -7.08
CA PRO A 4 -1.35 -14.11 -5.79
C PRO A 4 -1.99 -12.72 -5.93
N ASP A 5 -2.90 -12.41 -5.03
CA ASP A 5 -3.52 -11.09 -4.93
C ASP A 5 -2.73 -10.19 -3.98
N PHE A 6 -2.02 -9.20 -4.51
CA PHE A 6 -1.17 -8.30 -3.71
C PHE A 6 -1.87 -7.06 -3.18
N LEU A 7 -3.14 -6.83 -3.56
CA LEU A 7 -3.93 -5.71 -3.05
C LEU A 7 -5.41 -6.13 -2.93
N PRO A 8 -5.72 -7.03 -1.98
CA PRO A 8 -7.06 -7.59 -1.83
C PRO A 8 -8.06 -6.52 -1.42
N LEU A 9 -9.18 -6.44 -2.14
CA LEU A 9 -10.29 -5.56 -1.82
C LEU A 9 -11.33 -6.35 -1.02
N VAL A 10 -10.99 -6.64 0.24
CA VAL A 10 -11.82 -7.45 1.15
C VAL A 10 -12.37 -6.55 2.26
N PRO A 11 -13.70 -6.32 2.32
CA PRO A 11 -14.34 -5.63 3.44
C PRO A 11 -14.01 -6.29 4.78
N GLY A 12 -13.72 -5.50 5.81
CA GLY A 12 -13.29 -5.92 7.15
C GLY A 12 -11.79 -6.22 7.27
N LEU A 13 -10.99 -5.99 6.23
CA LEU A 13 -9.54 -5.89 6.37
C LEU A 13 -9.20 -4.64 7.18
N HIS A 14 -8.34 -4.79 8.18
CA HIS A 14 -7.83 -3.71 9.02
C HIS A 14 -6.31 -3.85 9.11
N LEU A 15 -5.59 -2.78 8.79
CA LEU A 15 -4.13 -2.72 8.78
C LEU A 15 -3.67 -1.51 9.59
N GLU A 16 -2.72 -1.72 10.50
CA GLU A 16 -2.08 -0.64 11.25
C GLU A 16 -0.61 -0.52 10.85
N TYR A 17 -0.16 0.71 10.70
CA TYR A 17 1.20 1.04 10.29
C TYR A 17 1.81 2.07 11.22
N ALA A 18 3.11 1.94 11.47
CA ALA A 18 3.93 3.03 11.96
C ALA A 18 4.43 3.85 10.77
N LEU A 19 4.17 5.16 10.79
CA LEU A 19 4.69 6.13 9.84
C LEU A 19 5.76 6.97 10.54
N SER A 20 6.98 6.94 10.04
CA SER A 20 8.09 7.76 10.53
C SER A 20 8.53 8.76 9.46
N ARG A 21 8.60 10.05 9.83
CA ARG A 21 9.07 11.16 9.00
C ARG A 21 10.07 12.01 9.76
N ALA A 22 10.68 12.98 9.08
CA ALA A 22 11.54 13.96 9.74
C ALA A 22 10.79 14.78 10.82
N GLN A 23 9.50 15.07 10.63
CA GLN A 23 8.72 15.91 11.56
C GLN A 23 8.13 15.12 12.74
N GLY A 24 8.18 13.78 12.72
CA GLY A 24 7.68 12.97 13.82
C GLY A 24 7.22 11.57 13.43
N ARG A 25 6.47 10.95 14.34
CA ARG A 25 5.87 9.62 14.16
C ARG A 25 4.35 9.72 14.25
N GLU A 26 3.70 8.95 13.39
CA GLU A 26 2.25 8.82 13.32
C GLU A 26 1.86 7.35 13.23
N THR A 27 0.62 7.05 13.60
CA THR A 27 -0.01 5.78 13.27
C THR A 27 -0.92 5.99 12.08
N LEU A 28 -0.79 5.17 11.04
CA LEU A 28 -1.78 5.07 9.97
C LEU A 28 -2.61 3.81 10.18
N VAL A 29 -3.93 3.96 10.23
CA VAL A 29 -4.89 2.86 10.23
C VAL A 29 -5.59 2.83 8.87
N VAL A 30 -5.66 1.65 8.25
CA VAL A 30 -6.35 1.43 6.98
C VAL A 30 -7.45 0.39 7.17
N GLU A 31 -8.67 0.76 6.84
CA GLU A 31 -9.86 -0.07 7.03
C GLU A 31 -10.62 -0.21 5.71
N HIS A 32 -10.98 -1.44 5.38
CA HIS A 32 -11.81 -1.76 4.23
C HIS A 32 -13.25 -1.98 4.68
N SER A 33 -14.21 -1.40 3.98
CA SER A 33 -15.64 -1.65 4.18
C SER A 33 -16.37 -1.81 2.85
N ALA A 34 -17.54 -2.45 2.87
CA ALA A 34 -18.33 -2.62 1.66
C ALA A 34 -18.77 -1.25 1.11
N GLY A 35 -18.49 -1.00 -0.16
CA GLY A 35 -18.98 0.15 -0.90
C GLY A 35 -20.18 -0.21 -1.78
N PRO A 36 -20.75 0.78 -2.49
CA PRO A 36 -21.81 0.54 -3.47
C PRO A 36 -21.29 -0.30 -4.64
N ASP A 37 -22.19 -1.03 -5.31
CA ASP A 37 -21.93 -1.75 -6.56
C ASP A 37 -20.73 -2.73 -6.51
N GLY A 38 -20.45 -3.31 -5.33
CA GLY A 38 -19.35 -4.25 -5.13
C GLY A 38 -17.97 -3.60 -5.03
N SER A 39 -17.89 -2.27 -4.97
CA SER A 39 -16.65 -1.56 -4.62
C SER A 39 -16.32 -1.70 -3.13
N VAL A 40 -15.10 -1.31 -2.75
CA VAL A 40 -14.63 -1.30 -1.36
C VAL A 40 -14.25 0.11 -0.97
N ASN A 41 -14.80 0.61 0.13
CA ASN A 41 -14.35 1.87 0.70
C ASN A 41 -13.08 1.60 1.52
N VAL A 42 -12.01 2.32 1.20
CA VAL A 42 -10.71 2.25 1.88
C VAL A 42 -10.55 3.52 2.69
N ARG A 43 -10.81 3.43 4.00
CA ARG A 43 -10.61 4.53 4.93
C ARG A 43 -9.18 4.50 5.44
N ARG A 44 -8.53 5.67 5.43
CA ARG A 44 -7.19 5.90 6.00
C ARG A 44 -7.33 6.91 7.13
N THR A 45 -6.75 6.59 8.28
CA THR A 45 -6.82 7.45 9.46
C THR A 45 -5.42 7.62 10.04
N TRP A 46 -4.93 8.86 10.01
CA TRP A 46 -3.63 9.24 10.56
C TRP A 46 -3.82 9.77 11.98
N ARG A 47 -2.98 9.32 12.91
CA ARG A 47 -2.98 9.74 14.30
C ARG A 47 -1.59 10.19 14.72
N THR A 48 -1.47 11.43 15.17
CA THR A 48 -0.22 11.93 15.76
C THR A 48 -0.05 11.42 17.19
N THR A 49 1.17 11.50 17.73
CA THR A 49 1.44 11.18 19.14
C THR A 49 0.70 12.08 20.13
N GLU A 50 0.25 13.25 19.68
CA GLU A 50 -0.53 14.21 20.47
C GLU A 50 -2.04 13.90 20.44
N GLY A 51 -2.45 12.85 19.72
CA GLY A 51 -3.85 12.43 19.62
C GLY A 51 -4.67 13.19 18.57
N LYS A 52 -4.05 14.01 17.72
CA LYS A 52 -4.73 14.61 16.56
C LYS A 52 -5.01 13.51 15.54
N GLU A 53 -6.24 13.46 15.04
CA GLU A 53 -6.68 12.49 14.04
C GLU A 53 -7.15 13.19 12.76
N GLU A 54 -6.75 12.66 11.61
CA GLU A 54 -7.24 13.05 10.29
C GLU A 54 -7.65 11.78 9.53
N SER A 55 -8.71 11.85 8.72
CA SER A 55 -9.19 10.70 7.96
C SER A 55 -9.55 11.06 6.52
N GLU A 56 -9.25 10.14 5.61
CA GLU A 56 -9.62 10.18 4.20
C GLU A 56 -10.30 8.85 3.82
N THR A 57 -11.19 8.86 2.82
CA THR A 57 -11.78 7.64 2.27
C THR A 57 -11.73 7.66 0.76
N SER A 58 -11.22 6.58 0.16
CA SER A 58 -11.27 6.34 -1.28
C SER A 58 -12.21 5.20 -1.61
N ARG A 59 -12.81 5.26 -2.79
CA ARG A 59 -13.48 4.12 -3.41
C ARG A 59 -12.45 3.28 -4.16
N ALA A 60 -12.33 2.00 -3.79
CA ALA A 60 -11.46 1.04 -4.46
C ALA A 60 -12.28 0.02 -5.26
N GLU A 61 -11.77 -0.34 -6.44
CA GLU A 61 -12.37 -1.38 -7.27
C GLU A 61 -11.31 -2.18 -8.04
N ARG A 62 -11.67 -3.43 -8.34
CA ARG A 62 -10.86 -4.30 -9.18
C ARG A 62 -11.47 -4.36 -10.57
N ARG A 63 -10.63 -4.11 -11.57
CA ARG A 63 -10.94 -4.28 -12.99
C ARG A 63 -10.07 -5.38 -13.56
N ALA A 64 -10.28 -5.71 -14.84
CA ALA A 64 -9.52 -6.77 -15.50
C ALA A 64 -8.01 -6.46 -15.60
N ASP A 65 -7.66 -5.18 -15.68
CA ASP A 65 -6.31 -4.66 -15.90
C ASP A 65 -5.64 -4.09 -14.64
N GLY A 66 -6.35 -4.00 -13.51
CA GLY A 66 -5.78 -3.34 -12.34
C GLY A 66 -6.68 -3.24 -11.11
N VAL A 67 -6.07 -2.78 -10.03
CA VAL A 67 -6.76 -2.26 -8.84
C VAL A 67 -6.70 -0.74 -8.89
N TYR A 68 -7.87 -0.10 -8.70
CA TYR A 68 -8.06 1.34 -8.87
C TYR A 68 -8.59 1.96 -7.59
N PHE A 69 -8.03 3.11 -7.18
CA PHE A 69 -8.57 3.94 -6.10
C PHE A 69 -9.04 5.27 -6.71
N ASP A 70 -10.29 5.63 -6.50
CA ASP A 70 -10.94 6.83 -7.08
C ASP A 70 -10.73 6.97 -8.60
N GLY A 71 -10.64 5.84 -9.29
CA GLY A 71 -10.42 5.77 -10.74
C GLY A 71 -8.95 5.81 -11.18
N GLU A 72 -8.00 5.99 -10.27
CA GLU A 72 -6.56 5.93 -10.57
C GLU A 72 -6.01 4.51 -10.41
N LEU A 73 -5.20 4.07 -11.38
CA LEU A 73 -4.54 2.77 -11.33
C LEU A 73 -3.48 2.73 -10.23
N VAL A 74 -3.72 1.94 -9.18
CA VAL A 74 -2.80 1.75 -8.04
C VAL A 74 -1.88 0.55 -8.25
N LEU A 75 -2.39 -0.54 -8.83
CA LEU A 75 -1.62 -1.74 -9.11
C LEU A 75 -2.10 -2.44 -10.40
N PRO A 76 -1.27 -2.58 -11.45
CA PRO A 76 -1.61 -3.32 -12.64
C PRO A 76 -1.80 -4.82 -12.40
N LEU A 77 -2.72 -5.42 -13.14
CA LEU A 77 -2.96 -6.86 -13.17
C LEU A 77 -2.72 -7.40 -14.60
N PRO A 78 -2.06 -8.55 -14.77
CA PRO A 78 -1.39 -9.34 -13.74
C PRO A 78 -0.08 -8.68 -13.25
N PRO A 79 0.24 -8.70 -11.94
CA PRO A 79 1.49 -8.18 -11.42
C PRO A 79 2.66 -9.06 -11.89
N ARG A 80 3.56 -8.48 -12.67
CA ARG A 80 4.73 -9.16 -13.27
C ARG A 80 5.92 -8.22 -13.27
N ALA A 81 7.12 -8.76 -13.06
CA ALA A 81 8.36 -7.99 -13.13
C ALA A 81 8.47 -7.24 -14.47
N GLY A 82 8.96 -6.00 -14.41
CA GLY A 82 9.10 -5.10 -15.55
C GLY A 82 7.81 -4.35 -15.96
N VAL A 83 6.65 -4.66 -15.37
CA VAL A 83 5.43 -3.86 -15.60
C VAL A 83 5.60 -2.50 -14.93
N SER A 84 5.39 -1.43 -15.69
CA SER A 84 5.45 -0.05 -15.23
C SER A 84 4.13 0.68 -15.44
N TRP A 85 3.84 1.65 -14.58
CA TRP A 85 2.69 2.54 -14.70
C TRP A 85 3.01 3.88 -14.05
N ALA A 86 2.29 4.92 -14.46
CA ALA A 86 2.48 6.26 -13.92
C ALA A 86 1.29 6.67 -13.05
N ARG A 87 1.59 7.34 -11.94
CA ARG A 87 0.67 8.21 -11.22
C ARG A 87 1.41 9.51 -10.97
N PRO A 88 1.39 10.44 -11.95
CA PRO A 88 2.19 11.66 -11.88
C PRO A 88 2.05 12.38 -10.54
N PRO A 89 3.17 12.84 -9.94
CA PRO A 89 4.52 12.91 -10.51
C PRO A 89 5.35 11.63 -10.40
N ARG A 90 4.75 10.50 -9.99
CA ARG A 90 5.44 9.23 -9.74
C ARG A 90 5.34 8.25 -10.90
N GLU A 91 6.43 7.53 -11.13
CA GLU A 91 6.50 6.41 -12.06
C GLU A 91 6.88 5.14 -11.31
N TYR A 92 6.04 4.10 -11.40
CA TYR A 92 6.18 2.85 -10.67
C TYR A 92 6.63 1.73 -11.62
N ARG A 93 7.37 0.77 -11.07
CA ARG A 93 7.74 -0.47 -11.76
C ARG A 93 7.75 -1.65 -10.78
N VAL A 94 7.20 -2.78 -11.20
CA VAL A 94 7.41 -4.04 -10.49
C VAL A 94 8.85 -4.49 -10.73
N GLU A 95 9.64 -4.55 -9.66
CA GLU A 95 11.02 -5.03 -9.73
C GLU A 95 11.05 -6.56 -9.66
N GLU A 96 10.34 -7.17 -8.71
CA GLU A 96 10.23 -8.62 -8.57
C GLU A 96 8.92 -9.06 -7.89
N THR A 97 8.63 -10.36 -7.94
CA THR A 97 7.40 -10.98 -7.38
C THR A 97 7.69 -12.03 -6.31
N SER A 98 8.95 -12.14 -5.89
CA SER A 98 9.47 -13.18 -4.97
C SER A 98 10.16 -12.60 -3.74
N ALA A 99 10.04 -11.30 -3.51
CA ALA A 99 10.75 -10.62 -2.44
C ALA A 99 10.30 -11.11 -1.05
N SER A 100 11.04 -10.69 -0.03
CA SER A 100 10.63 -10.86 1.36
C SER A 100 10.71 -9.53 2.11
N ALA A 101 9.81 -9.35 3.07
CA ALA A 101 9.81 -8.21 3.97
C ALA A 101 9.59 -8.69 5.40
N GLU A 102 10.29 -8.07 6.34
CA GLU A 102 10.13 -8.30 7.78
C GLU A 102 9.62 -7.00 8.41
N THR A 103 8.57 -7.11 9.20
CA THR A 103 7.93 -6.00 9.91
C THR A 103 7.54 -6.46 11.31
N PRO A 104 7.14 -5.56 12.22
CA PRO A 104 6.61 -5.97 13.52
C PRO A 104 5.38 -6.88 13.43
N ALA A 105 4.60 -6.80 12.34
CA ALA A 105 3.46 -7.69 12.08
C ALA A 105 3.89 -9.12 11.65
N GLY A 106 5.16 -9.34 11.30
CA GLY A 106 5.71 -10.64 10.97
C GLY A 106 6.64 -10.66 9.77
N ARG A 107 6.96 -11.87 9.30
CA ARG A 107 7.79 -12.13 8.13
C ARG A 107 6.92 -12.53 6.94
N PHE A 108 7.07 -11.82 5.83
CA PHE A 108 6.34 -12.05 4.59
C PHE A 108 7.28 -12.51 3.49
N THR A 109 6.88 -13.54 2.75
CA THR A 109 7.63 -14.11 1.62
C THR A 109 6.77 -14.12 0.36
N GLY A 110 7.42 -14.13 -0.81
CA GLY A 110 6.71 -14.04 -2.09
C GLY A 110 6.05 -12.68 -2.29
N CYS A 111 6.61 -11.62 -1.71
CA CYS A 111 6.11 -10.26 -1.83
C CYS A 111 6.32 -9.71 -3.23
N LEU A 112 5.39 -8.86 -3.65
CA LEU A 112 5.59 -7.97 -4.79
C LEU A 112 6.44 -6.79 -4.35
N HIS A 113 7.59 -6.62 -4.98
CA HIS A 113 8.45 -5.46 -4.78
C HIS A 113 8.25 -4.48 -5.94
N VAL A 114 7.79 -3.27 -5.60
CA VAL A 114 7.55 -2.17 -6.54
C VAL A 114 8.48 -1.03 -6.18
N VAL A 115 9.26 -0.54 -7.15
CA VAL A 115 10.04 0.69 -7.01
C VAL A 115 9.32 1.83 -7.70
N TYR A 116 9.57 3.07 -7.26
CA TYR A 116 9.07 4.24 -7.93
C TYR A 116 10.05 5.42 -7.92
N LEU A 117 9.95 6.25 -8.95
CA LEU A 117 10.67 7.51 -9.09
C LEU A 117 9.70 8.68 -8.87
N ILE A 118 10.17 9.77 -8.29
CA ILE A 118 9.43 11.02 -8.09
C ILE A 118 10.01 12.05 -9.06
N ALA A 119 9.19 12.64 -9.93
CA ALA A 119 9.63 13.59 -10.96
C ALA A 119 10.82 13.04 -11.79
N ALA A 120 10.66 11.83 -12.33
CA ALA A 120 11.71 11.10 -13.06
C ALA A 120 13.02 10.86 -12.27
N GLY A 121 12.97 10.94 -10.94
CA GLY A 121 14.09 10.75 -10.02
C GLY A 121 14.65 12.05 -9.45
N ASP A 122 14.27 13.20 -10.00
CA ASP A 122 14.71 14.53 -9.51
C ASP A 122 14.15 14.85 -8.13
N GLY A 123 12.93 14.38 -7.82
CA GLY A 123 12.32 14.53 -6.50
C GLY A 123 12.63 13.38 -5.53
N GLY A 124 13.44 12.40 -5.95
CA GLY A 124 13.76 11.21 -5.18
C GLY A 124 13.09 9.92 -5.67
N SER A 125 13.06 8.92 -4.81
CA SER A 125 12.59 7.58 -5.15
C SER A 125 12.01 6.85 -3.94
N GLY A 126 11.39 5.69 -4.17
CA GLY A 126 11.00 4.81 -3.08
C GLY A 126 10.69 3.40 -3.54
N GLU A 127 10.35 2.58 -2.56
CA GLU A 127 10.05 1.17 -2.74
C GLU A 127 8.86 0.76 -1.89
N ARG A 128 8.12 -0.23 -2.36
CA ARG A 128 6.93 -0.80 -1.73
C ARG A 128 6.98 -2.30 -1.78
N PHE A 129 6.65 -2.93 -0.66
CA PHE A 129 6.51 -4.38 -0.55
C PHE A 129 5.06 -4.70 -0.27
N TYR A 130 4.44 -5.52 -1.12
CA TYR A 130 3.09 -6.02 -0.92
C TYR A 130 3.10 -7.51 -0.65
N ALA A 131 2.50 -7.95 0.46
CA ALA A 131 2.39 -9.36 0.80
C ALA A 131 1.15 -10.00 0.15
N PRO A 132 1.25 -11.23 -0.39
CA PRO A 132 0.11 -11.96 -0.94
C PRO A 132 -1.06 -12.08 0.03
N GLY A 133 -2.25 -11.75 -0.45
CA GLY A 133 -3.50 -11.79 0.30
C GLY A 133 -3.63 -10.75 1.39
N LEU A 134 -2.68 -9.81 1.54
CA LEU A 134 -2.71 -8.78 2.58
C LEU A 134 -2.75 -7.36 2.02
N GLY A 135 -1.83 -7.01 1.12
CA GLY A 135 -1.62 -5.61 0.74
C GLY A 135 -0.22 -5.13 1.09
N LEU A 136 -0.07 -3.81 1.19
CA LEU A 136 1.19 -3.15 1.52
C LEU A 136 1.67 -3.57 2.92
N VAL A 137 2.94 -3.93 3.05
CA VAL A 137 3.56 -4.26 4.34
C VAL A 137 4.69 -3.30 4.70
N ARG A 138 5.34 -2.70 3.71
CA ARG A 138 6.38 -1.71 3.90
C ARG A 138 6.45 -0.74 2.72
N GLU A 139 6.67 0.53 2.99
CA GLU A 139 7.06 1.54 2.01
C GLU A 139 8.20 2.38 2.57
N THR A 140 9.22 2.62 1.76
CA THR A 140 10.31 3.54 2.05
C THR A 140 10.34 4.60 0.95
N CYS A 141 10.34 5.87 1.34
CA CYS A 141 10.40 7.00 0.42
C CYS A 141 11.60 7.87 0.77
N ALA A 142 12.55 7.95 -0.15
CA ALA A 142 13.67 8.90 -0.12
C ALA A 142 13.30 10.11 -1.00
N ASP A 143 12.26 10.82 -0.60
CA ASP A 143 11.90 12.14 -1.16
C ASP A 143 12.85 13.19 -0.58
N GLU A 144 13.31 14.13 -1.40
CA GLU A 144 14.29 15.14 -0.96
C GLU A 144 13.73 16.12 0.08
N SER A 145 12.42 16.34 0.08
CA SER A 145 11.74 17.29 0.97
C SER A 145 11.12 16.61 2.20
N ASP A 146 10.55 15.42 2.02
CA ASP A 146 9.85 14.71 3.09
C ASP A 146 10.06 13.18 3.02
N PRO A 147 11.27 12.70 3.38
CA PRO A 147 11.53 11.27 3.43
C PRO A 147 10.70 10.60 4.53
N PHE A 148 10.20 9.40 4.24
CA PHE A 148 9.40 8.65 5.19
C PHE A 148 9.59 7.14 5.09
N GLU A 149 9.24 6.47 6.17
CA GLU A 149 9.09 5.01 6.23
C GLU A 149 7.70 4.67 6.78
N LEU A 150 7.01 3.76 6.11
CA LEU A 150 5.72 3.21 6.53
C LEU A 150 5.87 1.71 6.71
N VAL A 151 5.65 1.20 7.92
CA VAL A 151 5.87 -0.21 8.25
C VAL A 151 4.63 -0.79 8.91
N LEU A 152 4.14 -1.93 8.40
CA LEU A 152 2.99 -2.63 8.97
C LEU A 152 3.31 -3.15 10.37
N THR A 153 2.55 -2.72 11.36
CA THR A 153 2.69 -3.11 12.76
C THR A 153 1.67 -4.16 13.18
N SER A 154 0.47 -4.13 12.59
CA SER A 154 -0.59 -5.10 12.88
C SER A 154 -1.52 -5.27 11.67
N SER A 155 -2.17 -6.43 11.58
CA SER A 155 -3.21 -6.67 10.60
C SER A 155 -4.26 -7.62 11.14
N SER A 156 -5.54 -7.39 10.80
CA SER A 156 -6.63 -8.33 11.04
C SER A 156 -7.55 -8.43 9.82
N ARG A 157 -8.22 -9.58 9.69
CA ARG A 157 -9.07 -9.92 8.55
C ARG A 157 -10.44 -10.42 9.02
N PRO A 158 -11.48 -10.32 8.18
CA PRO A 158 -12.77 -10.92 8.49
C PRO A 158 -12.61 -12.43 8.63
N GLY A 159 -13.04 -12.98 9.77
CA GLY A 159 -13.03 -14.42 10.02
C GLY A 159 -11.68 -15.02 10.43
N GLY A 160 -10.69 -14.22 10.83
CA GLY A 160 -9.39 -14.70 11.33
C GLY A 160 -9.16 -14.37 12.81
N LEU A 161 -9.15 -15.42 13.64
CA LEU A 161 -8.28 -15.56 14.81
C LEU A 161 -6.82 -15.71 14.37
#